data_AF-A0A511DX05-F1
#
_entry.id   AF-A0A511DX05-F1
#
_cell.length_a   1.000
_cell.length_b   1.000
_cell.length_c   1.000
_cell.angle_alpha   90.00
_cell.angle_beta   90.00
_cell.angle_gamma   90.00
#
_symmetry.space_group_name_H-M   'P 1'
#
loop_
_entity.id
_entity.type
_entity.pdbx_description
1 polymer ?
#
loop_
_entity_poly.entity_id
_entity_poly.type
_entity_poly.pdbx_seq_one_letter_code
_entity_poly.pdbx_strand_id
1 'polypeptide(L)'
;MSVIKAIGCCESNHRKYTYRVKGQGKYWSEDGAEGILRVLTCIKNNELEYWLSSEFAGGQLDIGDQEELKGAVRASLRKTHEARLGIHHGAIESLTAGHSYLDDFGRKLSQINI
;
A
#
# COMPACT_ATOMS: atom_id res chain seq x y z
N MET A 1 38.94 4.08 38.11
CA MET A 1 37.55 3.91 37.64
C MET A 1 37.60 3.24 36.28
N SER A 2 37.12 1.99 36.16
CA SER A 2 37.17 1.26 34.89
C SER A 2 36.13 1.83 33.93
N VAL A 3 36.56 2.16 32.71
CA VAL A 3 35.65 2.59 31.64
C VAL A 3 34.82 1.39 31.23
N ILE A 4 33.61 1.29 31.76
CA ILE A 4 32.62 0.31 31.32
C ILE A 4 32.28 0.70 29.88
N LYS A 5 32.68 -0.12 28.90
CA LYS A 5 32.29 0.04 27.49
C LYS A 5 30.77 -0.11 27.39
N ALA A 6 30.05 1.00 27.53
CA ALA A 6 28.59 1.08 27.47
C ALA A 6 28.02 0.85 26.05
N ILE A 7 28.86 0.55 25.06
CA ILE A 7 28.46 0.28 23.67
C ILE A 7 27.37 -0.79 23.62
N GLY A 8 27.48 -1.86 24.42
CA GLY A 8 26.46 -2.92 24.48
C GLY A 8 25.08 -2.43 24.96
N CYS A 9 25.04 -1.46 25.88
CA CYS A 9 23.79 -0.87 26.35
C CYS A 9 23.17 0.07 25.32
N CYS A 10 23.99 0.90 24.66
CA CYS A 10 23.52 1.77 23.57
C CYS A 10 23.03 0.94 22.37
N GLU A 11 23.78 -0.10 22.01
CA GLU A 11 23.47 -1.01 20.91
C GLU A 11 22.20 -1.82 21.18
N SER A 12 22.03 -2.35 22.40
CA SER A 12 20.81 -3.09 22.74
C SER A 12 19.57 -2.20 22.78
N ASN A 13 19.71 -0.95 23.21
CA ASN A 13 18.59 -0.01 23.30
C ASN A 13 18.10 0.47 21.94
N HIS A 14 18.99 0.86 21.01
CA HIS A 14 18.54 1.35 19.70
C HIS A 14 17.92 0.24 18.83
N ARG A 15 18.33 -1.03 19.03
CA ARG A 15 17.87 -2.19 18.25
C ARG A 15 16.38 -2.49 18.45
N LYS A 16 15.86 -2.22 19.65
CA LYS A 16 14.43 -2.34 19.98
C LYS A 16 13.57 -1.44 19.08
N TYR A 17 14.08 -0.28 18.72
CA TYR A 17 13.41 0.67 17.83
C TYR A 17 13.71 0.35 16.36
N THR A 18 14.98 0.25 16.00
CA THR A 18 15.44 0.19 14.60
C THR A 18 14.86 -0.99 13.81
N TYR A 19 14.72 -2.16 14.43
CA TYR A 19 14.19 -3.34 13.73
C TYR A 19 12.67 -3.36 13.66
N ARG A 20 11.99 -2.71 14.60
CA ARG A 20 10.53 -2.67 14.66
C ARG A 20 9.93 -1.54 13.83
N VAL A 21 10.70 -0.48 13.60
CA VAL A 21 10.33 0.64 12.73
C VAL A 21 10.69 0.38 11.26
N LYS A 22 11.50 -0.64 10.92
CA LYS A 22 11.71 -1.04 9.52
C LYS A 22 10.48 -1.79 9.00
N GLY A 23 9.63 -1.12 8.24
CA GLY A 23 8.34 -1.63 7.76
C GLY A 23 8.43 -2.73 6.69
N GLN A 24 9.15 -3.84 6.88
CA GLN A 24 9.22 -4.97 5.92
C GLN A 24 9.49 -4.55 4.46
N GLY A 25 10.35 -3.54 4.24
CA GLY A 25 10.63 -2.98 2.90
C GLY A 25 9.65 -1.89 2.43
N LYS A 26 8.73 -1.45 3.29
CA LYS A 26 7.82 -0.31 3.10
C LYS A 26 8.23 0.86 3.99
N TYR A 27 7.96 2.08 3.52
CA TYR A 27 8.13 3.30 4.29
C TYR A 27 6.88 3.57 5.14
N TRP A 28 7.09 4.10 6.35
CA TRP A 28 6.01 4.63 7.16
C TRP A 28 5.70 6.06 6.72
N SER A 29 4.44 6.49 6.84
CA SER A 29 4.13 7.92 6.95
C SER A 29 4.71 8.46 8.25
N GLU A 30 4.83 9.78 8.37
CA GLU A 30 5.29 10.44 9.60
C GLU A 30 4.44 10.01 10.82
N ASP A 31 3.12 10.13 10.70
CA ASP A 31 2.16 9.69 11.74
C ASP A 31 2.31 8.20 12.07
N GLY A 32 2.52 7.35 11.06
CA GLY A 32 2.70 5.92 11.24
C GLY A 32 4.00 5.59 11.99
N ALA A 33 5.08 6.29 11.66
CA ALA A 33 6.37 6.17 12.34
C ALA A 33 6.28 6.63 13.80
N GLU A 34 5.61 7.76 14.04
CA GLU A 34 5.38 8.28 15.38
C GLU A 34 4.53 7.31 16.21
N GLY A 35 3.45 6.77 15.64
CA GLY A 35 2.57 5.82 16.31
C GLY A 35 3.31 4.57 16.79
N ILE A 36 4.13 3.95 15.92
CA ILE A 36 4.91 2.77 16.30
C ILE A 36 5.99 3.11 17.35
N LEU A 37 6.61 4.29 17.28
CA LEU A 37 7.57 4.77 18.27
C LEU A 37 6.93 4.92 19.66
N ARG A 38 5.70 5.46 19.73
CA ARG A 38 4.92 5.58 20.96
C ARG A 38 4.63 4.20 21.57
N VAL A 39 4.18 3.24 20.75
CA VAL A 39 3.92 1.85 21.19
C VAL A 39 5.19 1.20 21.74
N LEU A 40 6.33 1.30 21.03
CA LEU A 40 7.60 0.72 21.46
C LEU A 40 8.10 1.33 22.78
N THR A 41 7.86 2.63 22.97
CA THR A 41 8.21 3.33 24.22
C THR A 41 7.34 2.84 25.38
N CYS A 42 6.03 2.67 25.17
CA CYS A 42 5.15 2.09 26.18
C CYS A 42 5.56 0.67 26.56
N ILE A 43 5.95 -0.16 25.59
CA ILE A 43 6.48 -1.52 25.85
C ILE A 43 7.76 -1.45 26.69
N LYS A 44 8.68 -0.54 26.34
CA LYS A 44 9.94 -0.37 27.07
C LYS A 44 9.71 0.06 28.52
N ASN A 45 8.73 0.91 28.76
CA ASN A 45 8.38 1.43 30.08
C ASN A 45 7.41 0.53 30.87
N ASN A 46 6.91 -0.56 30.26
CA ASN A 46 5.89 -1.43 30.83
C ASN A 46 4.55 -0.72 31.12
N GLU A 47 4.20 0.25 30.28
CA GLU A 47 3.01 1.10 30.40
C GLU A 47 1.95 0.79 29.33
N LEU A 48 2.23 -0.16 28.42
CA LEU A 48 1.37 -0.43 27.27
C LEU A 48 -0.07 -0.79 27.67
N GLU A 49 -0.24 -1.67 28.65
CA GLU A 49 -1.56 -2.12 29.11
C GLU A 49 -2.35 -0.99 29.76
N TYR A 50 -1.68 -0.13 30.53
CA TYR A 50 -2.27 1.06 31.13
C TYR A 50 -2.82 2.00 30.05
N TRP A 51 -2.03 2.30 29.02
CA TRP A 51 -2.47 3.21 27.94
C TRP A 51 -3.59 2.61 27.07
N LEU A 52 -3.55 1.30 26.81
CA LEU A 52 -4.62 0.62 26.06
C LEU A 52 -5.94 0.52 26.83
N SER A 53 -5.88 0.51 28.16
CA SER A 53 -7.06 0.48 29.04
C SER A 53 -7.53 1.86 29.50
N SER A 54 -6.74 2.90 29.26
CA SER A 54 -7.11 4.27 29.61
C SER A 54 -8.25 4.79 28.74
N GLU A 55 -9.17 5.57 29.33
CA GLU A 55 -10.14 6.34 28.55
C GLU A 55 -9.40 7.37 27.70
N PHE A 56 -9.31 7.10 26.40
CA PHE A 56 -8.71 8.02 25.45
C PHE A 56 -9.79 8.96 24.89
N ALA A 57 -9.59 10.28 25.07
CA ALA A 57 -10.50 11.31 24.59
C ALA A 57 -10.71 11.33 23.06
N GLY A 58 -9.83 10.67 22.28
CA GLY A 58 -10.00 10.48 20.84
C GLY A 58 -10.57 9.11 20.43
N GLY A 59 -11.07 8.32 21.38
CA GLY A 59 -11.72 7.02 21.12
C GLY A 59 -13.08 7.14 20.44
N GLN A 60 -13.61 8.35 20.35
CA GLN A 60 -14.74 8.66 19.49
C GLN A 60 -14.25 8.76 18.05
N LEU A 61 -13.96 7.59 17.47
CA LEU A 61 -13.95 7.46 16.03
C LEU A 61 -15.34 7.88 15.57
N ASP A 62 -15.41 8.91 14.73
CA ASP A 62 -16.60 9.15 13.93
C ASP A 62 -16.67 7.98 12.95
N ILE A 63 -17.22 6.87 13.44
CA ILE A 63 -17.50 5.69 12.65
C ILE A 63 -18.61 6.19 11.72
N GLY A 64 -18.20 6.67 10.54
CA GLY A 64 -19.12 7.11 9.50
C GLY A 64 -20.23 6.08 9.31
N ASP A 65 -21.39 6.54 8.84
CA ASP A 65 -22.60 5.74 8.74
C ASP A 65 -22.30 4.32 8.21
N GLN A 66 -22.94 3.31 8.78
CA GLN A 66 -22.68 1.89 8.50
C GLN A 66 -22.67 1.56 6.98
N GLU A 67 -23.43 2.32 6.19
CA GLU A 67 -23.48 2.21 4.73
C GLU A 67 -22.23 2.75 4.02
N GLU A 68 -21.63 3.82 4.51
CA GLU A 68 -20.37 4.37 4.00
C GLU A 68 -19.23 3.37 4.20
N LEU A 69 -19.18 2.74 5.37
CA LEU A 69 -18.20 1.72 5.72
C LEU A 69 -18.34 0.47 4.84
N LYS A 70 -19.58 0.00 4.59
CA LYS A 70 -19.85 -1.08 3.63
C LYS A 70 -19.47 -0.69 2.20
N GLY A 71 -19.70 0.56 1.80
CA GLY A 71 -19.32 1.10 0.50
C GLY A 71 -17.81 1.07 0.29
N ALA A 72 -17.04 1.55 1.26
CA ALA A 72 -15.59 1.58 1.24
C ALA A 72 -14.98 0.16 1.12
N VAL A 73 -15.49 -0.80 1.90
CA VAL A 73 -15.05 -2.21 1.83
C VAL A 73 -15.38 -2.83 0.48
N ARG A 74 -16.58 -2.58 -0.07
CA ARG A 74 -16.94 -3.07 -1.40
C ARG A 74 -16.06 -2.46 -2.49
N ALA A 75 -15.74 -1.17 -2.38
CA ALA A 75 -14.87 -0.48 -3.33
C ALA A 75 -13.44 -1.02 -3.29
N SER A 76 -12.88 -1.27 -2.09
CA SER A 76 -11.52 -1.83 -1.97
C SER A 76 -11.40 -3.26 -2.46
N LEU A 77 -12.45 -4.08 -2.28
CA LEU A 77 -12.48 -5.47 -2.73
C LEU A 77 -12.84 -5.62 -4.22
N ARG A 78 -13.38 -4.57 -4.84
CA ARG A 78 -13.75 -4.58 -6.25
C ARG A 78 -12.47 -4.62 -7.09
N LYS A 79 -12.23 -5.74 -7.77
CA LYS A 79 -11.21 -5.82 -8.82
C LYS A 79 -11.60 -4.90 -9.95
N THR A 80 -10.84 -3.83 -10.16
CA THR A 80 -10.96 -3.00 -11.36
C THR A 80 -10.53 -3.85 -12.55
N HIS A 81 -11.43 -4.01 -13.52
CA HIS A 81 -11.08 -4.69 -14.75
C HIS A 81 -10.17 -3.78 -15.57
N GLU A 82 -8.87 -4.08 -15.58
CA GLU A 82 -7.93 -3.46 -16.51
C GLU A 82 -8.27 -3.91 -17.94
N ALA A 83 -8.54 -2.96 -18.82
CA ALA A 83 -8.71 -3.24 -20.24
C ALA A 83 -7.39 -3.78 -20.80
N ARG A 84 -7.25 -5.11 -20.84
CA ARG A 84 -6.15 -5.77 -21.54
C ARG A 84 -6.31 -5.52 -23.03
N LEU A 85 -5.41 -4.73 -23.61
CA LEU A 85 -5.11 -4.82 -25.04
C LEU A 85 -4.52 -6.22 -25.26
N GLY A 86 -5.34 -7.16 -25.71
CA GLY A 86 -4.87 -8.49 -26.06
C GLY A 86 -3.78 -8.41 -27.13
N ILE A 87 -2.82 -9.34 -27.09
CA ILE A 87 -1.93 -9.55 -28.23
C ILE A 87 -2.79 -10.18 -29.33
N HIS A 88 -3.17 -9.38 -30.32
CA HIS A 88 -3.87 -9.86 -31.50
C HIS A 88 -2.88 -10.66 -32.34
N HIS A 89 -3.07 -11.98 -32.39
CA HIS A 89 -2.27 -12.86 -33.23
C HIS A 89 -2.82 -12.75 -34.66
N GLY A 90 -2.03 -12.22 -35.58
CA GLY A 90 -2.31 -12.21 -37.01
C GLY A 90 -1.11 -12.77 -37.76
N ALA A 91 -1.36 -13.60 -38.78
CA ALA A 91 -0.35 -14.06 -39.72
C ALA A 91 -0.42 -13.21 -41.00
N ILE A 92 0.73 -12.81 -41.54
CA ILE A 92 0.80 -12.18 -42.86
C ILE A 92 0.93 -13.34 -43.87
N GLU A 93 -0.19 -13.72 -44.49
CA GLU A 93 -0.21 -14.67 -45.61
C GLU A 93 -0.66 -13.96 -46.89
N SER A 94 -0.06 -14.31 -48.03
CA SER A 94 -0.28 -13.64 -49.32
C SER A 94 -1.55 -14.07 -50.05
N LEU A 95 -2.59 -14.47 -49.33
CA LEU A 95 -3.83 -14.96 -49.92
C LEU A 95 -4.99 -14.06 -49.49
N THR A 96 -5.53 -13.34 -50.48
CA THR A 96 -6.86 -12.71 -50.57
C THR A 96 -7.57 -12.41 -49.25
N ALA A 97 -7.62 -11.11 -48.94
CA ALA A 97 -8.19 -10.52 -47.73
C ALA A 97 -9.64 -10.94 -47.44
N GLY A 98 -9.82 -11.62 -46.31
CA GLY A 98 -11.09 -11.75 -45.60
C GLY A 98 -10.93 -11.44 -44.12
N HIS A 99 -10.02 -10.52 -43.75
CA HIS A 99 -9.64 -10.27 -42.37
C HIS A 99 -10.14 -8.91 -41.90
N SER A 100 -11.12 -8.91 -40.99
CA SER A 100 -11.81 -7.72 -40.45
C SER A 100 -10.87 -6.65 -39.86
N TYR A 101 -9.67 -7.04 -39.45
CA TYR A 101 -8.66 -6.11 -38.91
C TYR A 101 -8.03 -5.24 -39.99
N LEU A 102 -7.81 -5.75 -41.21
CA LEU A 102 -7.27 -4.93 -42.31
C LEU A 102 -8.33 -3.95 -42.82
N ASP A 103 -9.61 -4.33 -42.80
CA ASP A 103 -10.72 -3.43 -43.09
C ASP A 103 -10.85 -2.31 -42.05
N ASP A 104 -10.74 -2.62 -40.74
CA ASP A 104 -10.76 -1.60 -39.68
C ASP A 104 -9.56 -0.65 -39.77
N PHE A 105 -8.38 -1.19 -40.08
CA PHE A 105 -7.19 -0.38 -40.31
C PHE A 105 -7.32 0.52 -41.55
N GLY A 106 -7.84 0.01 -42.66
CA GLY A 106 -8.12 0.80 -43.86
C GLY A 106 -9.12 1.93 -43.60
N ARG A 107 -10.18 1.67 -42.82
CA ARG A 107 -11.15 2.69 -42.40
C ARG A 107 -10.53 3.76 -41.50
N LYS A 108 -9.60 3.39 -40.62
CA LYS A 108 -8.88 4.35 -39.77
C LYS A 108 -7.90 5.20 -40.58
N LEU A 109 -7.24 4.62 -41.58
CA LEU A 109 -6.37 5.39 -42.49
C LEU A 109 -7.16 6.37 -43.36
N SER A 110 -8.35 6.00 -43.86
CA SER A 110 -9.17 6.90 -44.66
C SER A 110 -9.68 8.12 -43.86
N GLN A 111 -9.81 7.99 -42.54
CA GLN A 111 -10.15 9.10 -41.64
C GLN A 111 -8.97 10.06 -41.37
N ILE A 112 -7.74 9.68 -41.73
CA ILE A 112 -6.52 10.48 -41.51
C ILE A 112 -6.17 11.34 -42.73
N ASN A 113 -6.73 11.06 -43.92
CA ASN A 113 -6.55 11.92 -45.08
C ASN A 113 -7.48 13.16 -45.02
N ILE A 114 -6.87 14.33 -44.87
CA ILE A 114 -7.39 15.64 -45.32
C ILE A 114 -7.28 15.71 -46.84
#